data_AF-A0AAN8M8R3-F1
#
_entry.id   AF-A0AAN8M8R3-F1
#
_cell.length_a   1.000
_cell.length_b   1.000
_cell.length_c   1.000
_cell.angle_alpha   90.00
_cell.angle_beta   90.00
_cell.angle_gamma   90.00
#
_symmetry.space_group_name_H-M   'P 1'
#
loop_
_entity.id
_entity.type
_entity.pdbx_description
1 polymer ?
#
loop_
_entity_poly.entity_id
_entity_poly.type
_entity_poly.pdbx_seq_one_letter_code
_entity_poly.pdbx_strand_id
1 'polypeptide(L)' 'MARALLGAFDVDMLLNSNLRDGKTKRGEDGERKDRLDPEKVTAITDAVMNRFPGATKGQVGTVYNSKMAELRSDDGKKL' A
#
# COMPACT_ATOMS: atom_id res chain seq x y z
N MET A 1 3.24 11.93 -1.63
CA MET A 1 2.72 10.93 -0.66
C MET A 1 2.99 9.51 -1.13
N ALA A 2 2.43 9.03 -2.24
CA ALA A 2 2.61 7.64 -2.72
C ALA A 2 4.07 7.18 -2.92
N ARG A 3 5.00 8.10 -3.25
CA ARG A 3 6.44 7.80 -3.38
C ARG A 3 7.08 7.31 -2.07
N ALA A 4 6.50 7.60 -0.91
CA ALA A 4 7.00 7.12 0.38
C ALA A 4 6.89 5.59 0.51
N LEU A 5 5.86 4.97 -0.08
CA LEU A 5 5.76 3.50 -0.17
C LEU A 5 6.90 2.90 -0.99
N LEU A 6 7.14 3.45 -2.18
CA LEU A 6 8.17 2.97 -3.10
C LEU A 6 9.61 3.16 -2.56
N GLY A 7 9.79 4.07 -1.60
CA GLY A 7 11.07 4.27 -0.92
C GLY A 7 11.25 3.40 0.34
N ALA A 8 10.19 2.77 0.83
CA ALA A 8 10.21 2.00 2.09
C ALA A 8 9.97 0.49 1.89
N PHE A 9 9.40 0.10 0.75
CA PHE A 9 9.09 -1.28 0.40
C PHE A 9 9.44 -1.54 -1.07
N ASP A 10 9.94 -2.74 -1.33
CA ASP A 10 10.19 -3.21 -2.69
C ASP A 10 8.87 -3.38 -3.46
N VAL A 11 8.94 -3.20 -4.78
CA VAL A 11 7.77 -3.29 -5.66
C VAL A 11 7.12 -4.67 -5.55
N ASP A 12 7.91 -5.76 -5.52
CA ASP A 12 7.41 -7.13 -5.36
C ASP A 12 6.66 -7.32 -4.04
N MET A 13 7.14 -6.67 -2.97
CA MET A 13 6.46 -6.70 -1.67
C MET A 13 5.12 -5.95 -1.72
N LEU A 14 5.06 -4.80 -2.42
CA LEU A 14 3.82 -4.03 -2.61
C LEU A 14 2.81 -4.75 -3.50
N LEU A 15 3.27 -5.52 -4.49
CA LEU A 15 2.41 -6.33 -5.35
C LEU A 15 1.74 -7.46 -4.56
N ASN A 16 2.50 -8.12 -3.68
CA ASN A 16 2.08 -9.32 -2.95
C ASN A 16 1.53 -9.06 -1.54
N SER A 17 1.53 -7.81 -1.08
CA SER A 17 1.06 -7.46 0.28
C SER A 17 -0.11 -6.47 0.28
N ASN A 18 -0.87 -6.45 1.36
CA ASN A 18 -1.88 -5.44 1.65
C ASN A 18 -1.39 -4.45 2.72
N LEU A 19 -1.88 -3.19 2.65
CA LEU A 19 -1.51 -2.12 3.59
C LEU A 19 -1.96 -2.42 5.03
N ARG A 20 -3.09 -3.13 5.16
CA ARG A 20 -3.67 -3.60 6.41
C ARG A 20 -4.02 -5.05 6.25
N ASP A 21 -4.11 -5.75 7.37
CA ASP A 21 -4.64 -7.10 7.40
C ASP A 21 -6.06 -7.07 6.85
N GLY A 22 -6.32 -7.89 5.83
CA GLY A 22 -7.56 -7.81 5.09
C GLY A 22 -7.53 -8.69 3.85
N LYS A 23 -8.51 -9.60 3.77
CA LYS A 23 -8.86 -10.25 2.51
C LYS A 23 -9.24 -9.15 1.52
N THR A 24 -8.59 -9.12 0.35
CA THR A 24 -9.21 -8.45 -0.80
C THR A 24 -10.57 -9.10 -1.01
N LYS A 25 -11.66 -8.37 -0.82
CA LYS A 25 -13.04 -8.84 -1.11
C LYS A 25 -13.19 -8.98 -2.63
N ARG A 26 -12.53 -9.96 -3.23
CA ARG A 26 -12.74 -10.35 -4.62
C ARG A 26 -12.55 -11.87 -4.71
N GLY A 27 -13.67 -12.58 -4.56
CA GLY A 27 -13.80 -14.01 -4.78
C GLY A 27 -13.31 -14.90 -3.63
N GLU A 28 -13.96 -16.05 -3.47
CA GLU A 28 -13.47 -17.17 -2.65
C GLU A 28 -12.09 -17.69 -3.13
N ASP A 29 -11.63 -17.24 -4.31
CA ASP A 29 -10.34 -17.59 -4.96
C ASP A 29 -9.28 -16.46 -4.94
N GLY A 30 -9.49 -15.38 -4.17
CA GLY A 30 -8.50 -14.30 -4.09
C GLY A 30 -7.25 -14.74 -3.32
N GLU A 31 -6.07 -14.75 -3.96
CA GLU A 31 -4.78 -15.00 -3.30
C GLU A 31 -4.68 -14.20 -1.99
N ARG A 32 -4.40 -14.89 -0.89
CA ARG A 32 -4.14 -14.23 0.39
C ARG A 32 -2.82 -13.48 0.28
N LYS A 33 -2.91 -12.15 0.35
CA LYS A 33 -1.75 -11.27 0.40
C LYS A 33 -1.38 -10.97 1.84
N ASP A 34 -0.10 -11.05 2.13
CA ASP A 34 0.42 -10.80 3.46
C ASP A 34 0.28 -9.32 3.84
N ARG A 35 0.27 -9.04 5.14
CA ARG A 35 0.24 -7.66 5.62
C ARG A 35 1.65 -7.06 5.50
N LEU A 36 1.76 -5.83 5.02
CA LEU A 36 3.00 -5.06 5.15
C LEU A 36 3.37 -4.87 6.62
N ASP A 37 4.68 -4.81 6.89
CA ASP A 37 5.22 -4.56 8.22
C ASP A 37 4.52 -3.33 8.86
N PRO A 38 3.78 -3.53 9.95
CA PRO A 38 2.95 -2.49 10.55
C PRO A 38 3.75 -1.35 11.15
N GLU A 39 4.97 -1.61 11.61
CA GLU A 39 5.86 -0.60 12.17
C GLU A 39 6.38 0.30 11.05
N LYS A 40 6.85 -0.30 9.95
CA LYS A 40 7.26 0.46 8.76
C LYS A 40 6.11 1.28 8.17
N VAL A 41 4.91 0.70 8.07
CA VAL A 41 3.72 1.42 7.57
C VAL A 41 3.40 2.62 8.48
N THR A 42 3.53 2.47 9.79
CA THR A 42 3.31 3.56 10.75
C THR A 42 4.37 4.65 10.58
N ALA A 43 5.65 4.29 10.55
CA ALA A 43 6.75 5.23 10.38
C ALA A 43 6.65 6.06 9.09
N ILE A 44 6.30 5.44 7.95
CA ILE A 44 6.12 6.19 6.70
C ILE A 44 4.87 7.06 6.73
N THR A 45 3.82 6.63 7.43
CA THR A 45 2.59 7.40 7.55
C THR A 45 2.84 8.65 8.39
N ASP A 46 3.56 8.52 9.51
CA ASP A 46 3.91 9.64 10.38
C ASP A 46 4.86 10.60 9.67
N ALA A 47 5.85 10.10 8.93
CA ALA A 47 6.73 10.93 8.10
C ALA A 47 5.95 11.72 7.03
N VAL A 48 4.96 11.09 6.40
CA VAL A 48 4.09 11.76 5.43
C VAL A 48 3.19 12.79 6.12
N MET A 49 2.58 12.48 7.26
CA MET A 49 1.73 13.44 7.97
C MET A 49 2.53 14.63 8.51
N ASN A 50 3.76 14.43 8.97
CA ASN A 50 4.66 15.50 9.36
C ASN A 50 5.02 16.41 8.18
N ARG A 51 5.22 15.85 6.98
CA ARG A 51 5.50 16.62 5.77
C ARG A 51 4.27 17.33 5.21
N PHE A 52 3.07 16.82 5.49
CA PHE A 52 1.80 17.32 4.97
C PHE A 52 0.81 17.50 6.12
N PRO A 53 0.87 18.60 6.87
CA PRO A 53 0.12 18.77 8.13
C PRO A 53 -1.41 18.77 7.98
N GLY A 54 -1.95 18.91 6.76
CA GLY A 54 -3.38 18.76 6.46
C GLY A 54 -3.81 17.34 6.06
N ALA A 55 -2.89 16.39 6.00
CA ALA A 55 -3.18 15.03 5.60
C ALA A 55 -3.64 14.19 6.78
N THR A 56 -4.79 13.53 6.63
CA THR A 56 -5.29 12.55 7.59
C THR A 56 -4.73 11.16 7.31
N LYS A 57 -4.63 10.32 8.35
CA LYS A 57 -4.26 8.90 8.21
C LYS A 57 -5.15 8.15 7.20
N GLY A 58 -6.44 8.51 7.13
CA GLY A 58 -7.38 7.97 6.15
C GLY A 58 -7.01 8.34 4.71
N GLN A 59 -6.71 9.62 4.44
CA GLN A 59 -6.28 10.07 3.12
C GLN A 59 -4.96 9.42 2.69
N VAL A 60 -3.99 9.32 3.61
CA VAL A 60 -2.71 8.64 3.34
C VAL A 60 -2.95 7.17 2.99
N GLY A 61 -3.80 6.47 3.75
CA GLY A 61 -4.17 5.08 3.47
C GLY A 61 -4.85 4.88 2.12
N THR A 62 -5.75 5.80 1.72
CA THR A 62 -6.39 5.78 0.40
C THR A 62 -5.35 5.92 -0.71
N VAL A 63 -4.45 6.91 -0.61
CA VAL A 63 -3.39 7.14 -1.60
C VAL A 63 -2.46 5.91 -1.72
N TYR A 64 -2.14 5.28 -0.60
CA TYR A 64 -1.33 4.07 -0.56
C TYR A 64 -2.01 2.88 -1.24
N ASN A 65 -3.29 2.63 -0.94
CA ASN A 65 -4.06 1.58 -1.60
C ASN A 65 -4.21 1.81 -3.10
N SER A 66 -4.51 3.04 -3.52
CA SER A 66 -4.55 3.39 -4.95
C SER A 66 -3.21 3.11 -5.63
N LYS A 67 -2.08 3.44 -4.98
CA LYS A 67 -0.78 3.19 -5.59
C LYS A 67 -0.46 1.70 -5.76
N MET A 68 -0.77 0.87 -4.76
CA MET A 68 -0.60 -0.58 -4.90
C MET A 68 -1.53 -1.17 -5.96
N ALA A 69 -2.75 -0.65 -6.09
CA ALA A 69 -3.68 -1.07 -7.15
C ALA A 69 -3.18 -0.70 -8.56
N GLU A 70 -2.57 0.48 -8.73
CA GLU A 70 -1.87 0.86 -9.96
C GLU A 70 -0.74 -0.12 -10.29
N LEU A 71 0.17 -0.38 -9.33
CA LEU A 71 1.29 -1.31 -9.54
C LEU A 71 0.82 -2.69 -10.00
N ARG A 72 -0.24 -3.21 -9.39
CA ARG A 72 -0.85 -4.51 -9.75
C ARG A 72 -1.48 -4.48 -11.13
N SER A 73 -2.11 -3.36 -11.50
CA SER A 73 -2.72 -3.20 -12.82
C SER A 73 -1.67 -3.11 -13.92
N ASP A 74 -0.53 -2.49 -13.64
CA ASP A 74 0.58 -2.38 -14.58
C ASP A 74 1.37 -3.69 -14.71
N ASP A 75 1.48 -4.47 -13.63
CA ASP A 75 2.05 -5.81 -13.64
C ASP A 75 1.19 -6.79 -14.46
N GLY A 76 -0.13 -6.79 -14.25
CA GLY A 76 -1.05 -7.64 -15.01
C GLY A 76 -1.18 -7.29 -16.50
N LYS A 77 -0.72 -6.11 -16.94
CA LYS A 77 -0.64 -5.72 -18.36
C LYS A 77 0.67 -6.16 -19.04
N LYS A 78 1.64 -6.67 -18.28
CA LYS A 78 2.92 -7.18 -18.81
C LYS A 78 2.86 -8.66 -19.23
N LEU A 79 1.71 -9.32 -19.02
CA LEU A 79 1.37 -10.65 -19.52
C LEU A 79 0.60 -10.53 -20.84
#